data_AF-A0A951L9T6-F1
#
_entry.id   AF-A0A951L9T6-F1
#
_cell.length_a   1.000
_cell.length_b   1.000
_cell.length_c   1.000
_cell.angle_alpha   90.00
_cell.angle_beta   90.00
_cell.angle_gamma   90.00
#
_symmetry.space_group_name_H-M   'P 1'
#
loop_
_entity.id
_entity.type
_entity.pdbx_description
1 polymer ?
#
loop_
_entity_poly.entity_id
_entity_poly.type
_entity_poly.pdbx_seq_one_letter_code
_entity_poly.pdbx_strand_id
1 'polypeptide(L)'
;MRITDRDEEILLIVARHRIARSTHIIRLLQNMHPGASEQGLLRRLEWLYHAGYLSGPKVQLYPYRAGAGSAPIAYMLGNHGADLVARKYGFRRATVDWTAKARTAKRGEFEHAIEITDFMVEIDLACRRRGTHEVIYF
;
A
#
# COMPACT_ATOMS: atom_id res chain seq x y z
N MET A 1 2.69 19.20 6.35
CA MET A 1 3.69 18.48 5.52
C MET A 1 3.17 18.46 4.08
N ARG A 2 4.06 18.48 3.08
CA ARG A 2 3.68 18.42 1.65
C ARG A 2 3.98 17.03 1.09
N ILE A 3 3.25 16.65 0.04
CA ILE A 3 3.53 15.43 -0.74
C ILE A 3 4.94 15.52 -1.32
N THR A 4 5.67 14.41 -1.26
CA THR A 4 7.00 14.25 -1.87
C THR A 4 6.97 13.14 -2.91
N ASP A 5 8.01 13.03 -3.72
CA ASP A 5 8.14 11.93 -4.69
C ASP A 5 8.07 10.55 -4.01
N ARG A 6 8.60 10.42 -2.79
CA ARG A 6 8.50 9.18 -2.00
C ARG A 6 7.07 8.83 -1.61
N ASP A 7 6.24 9.82 -1.32
CA ASP A 7 4.82 9.57 -1.05
C ASP A 7 4.09 9.10 -2.28
N GLU A 8 4.44 9.65 -3.43
CA GLU A 8 3.83 9.23 -4.69
C GLU A 8 4.19 7.77 -5.00
N GLU A 9 5.42 7.35 -4.75
CA GLU A 9 5.82 5.93 -4.83
C GLU A 9 5.02 5.06 -3.86
N ILE A 10 4.81 5.50 -2.61
CA ILE A 10 3.94 4.81 -1.64
C ILE A 10 2.53 4.65 -2.23
N LEU A 11 1.95 5.73 -2.75
CA LEU A 11 0.60 5.72 -3.29
C LEU A 11 0.49 4.86 -4.56
N LEU A 12 1.52 4.84 -5.42
CA LEU A 12 1.58 3.97 -6.58
C LEU A 12 1.65 2.49 -6.19
N ILE A 13 2.44 2.14 -5.16
CA ILE A 13 2.48 0.77 -4.63
C ILE A 13 1.07 0.37 -4.16
N VAL A 14 0.40 1.21 -3.37
CA VAL A 14 -0.96 0.93 -2.88
C VAL A 14 -2.02 1.00 -4.00
N ALA A 15 -1.78 1.74 -5.08
CA ALA A 15 -2.67 1.76 -6.24
C ALA A 15 -2.58 0.44 -7.03
N ARG A 16 -1.37 -0.08 -7.20
CA ARG A 16 -1.08 -1.36 -7.88
C ARG A 16 -1.58 -2.56 -7.10
N HIS A 17 -1.50 -2.48 -5.77
CA HIS A 17 -1.96 -3.53 -4.87
C HIS A 17 -3.20 -3.05 -4.13
N ARG A 18 -4.38 -3.59 -4.45
CA ARG A 18 -5.68 -3.21 -3.85
C ARG A 18 -5.58 -2.98 -2.33
N ILE A 19 -4.78 -3.79 -1.62
CA ILE A 19 -4.45 -3.63 -0.20
C ILE A 19 -2.97 -3.99 0.00
N ALA A 20 -2.18 -3.14 0.67
CA ALA A 20 -0.78 -3.44 0.99
C ALA A 20 -0.45 -3.19 2.47
N ARG A 21 0.35 -4.08 3.07
CA ARG A 21 0.87 -3.89 4.44
C ARG A 21 2.03 -2.91 4.46
N SER A 22 2.27 -2.27 5.60
CA SER A 22 3.46 -1.44 5.84
C SER A 22 4.75 -2.17 5.46
N THR A 23 4.87 -3.46 5.82
CA THR A 23 6.01 -4.30 5.49
C THR A 23 6.21 -4.50 3.99
N HIS A 24 5.14 -4.62 3.20
CA HIS A 24 5.22 -4.74 1.74
C HIS A 24 5.78 -3.45 1.13
N ILE A 25 5.20 -2.32 1.54
CA ILE A 25 5.56 -1.00 1.04
C ILE A 25 7.02 -0.68 1.40
N ILE A 26 7.41 -0.92 2.66
CA ILE A 26 8.78 -0.69 3.14
C ILE A 26 9.78 -1.53 2.34
N ARG A 27 9.53 -2.83 2.16
CA ARG A 27 10.44 -3.73 1.44
C ARG A 27 10.63 -3.30 -0.02
N LEU A 28 9.55 -2.94 -0.73
CA LEU A 28 9.64 -2.43 -2.10
C LEU A 28 10.43 -1.12 -2.15
N LEU A 29 10.14 -0.18 -1.26
CA LEU A 29 10.82 1.12 -1.24
C LEU A 29 12.31 1.01 -0.87
N GLN A 30 12.67 0.15 0.08
CA GLN A 30 14.07 -0.08 0.44
C GLN A 30 14.85 -0.80 -0.66
N ASN A 31 14.19 -1.68 -1.43
CA ASN A 31 14.81 -2.28 -2.61
C ASN A 31 15.05 -1.25 -3.72
N MET A 32 14.09 -0.35 -3.98
CA MET A 32 14.24 0.73 -4.96
C MET A 32 15.22 1.81 -4.49
N HIS A 33 15.35 2.00 -3.18
CA HIS A 33 16.14 3.06 -2.57
C HIS A 33 16.96 2.54 -1.38
N PRO A 34 18.13 1.94 -1.66
CA PRO A 34 19.01 1.43 -0.62
C PRO A 34 19.35 2.49 0.43
N GLY A 35 19.21 2.13 1.71
CA GLY A 35 19.44 3.05 2.84
C GLY A 35 18.21 3.85 3.29
N ALA A 36 17.05 3.69 2.65
CA ALA A 36 15.81 4.31 3.13
C ALA A 36 15.44 3.83 4.55
N SER A 37 15.31 4.78 5.48
CA SER A 37 14.97 4.51 6.88
C SER A 37 13.54 3.99 7.02
N GLU A 38 13.38 2.82 7.62
CA GLU A 38 12.07 2.24 7.94
C GLU A 38 11.22 3.18 8.79
N GLN A 39 11.80 3.79 9.83
CA GLN A 39 11.11 4.76 10.69
C GLN A 39 10.65 5.98 9.90
N GLY A 40 11.49 6.46 8.97
CA GLY A 40 11.12 7.55 8.07
C GLY A 40 9.90 7.19 7.21
N LEU A 41 9.89 5.99 6.63
CA LEU A 41 8.78 5.49 5.82
C LEU A 41 7.49 5.29 6.64
N LEU A 42 7.58 4.76 7.86
CA LEU A 42 6.44 4.63 8.76
C LEU A 42 5.81 5.99 9.09
N ARG A 43 6.63 7.02 9.36
CA ARG A 43 6.13 8.40 9.56
C ARG A 43 5.46 8.97 8.31
N ARG A 44 5.94 8.65 7.11
CA ARG A 44 5.26 9.03 5.86
C ARG A 44 3.91 8.32 5.72
N LEU A 45 3.85 7.02 5.99
CA LEU A 45 2.61 6.24 5.95
C LEU A 45 1.55 6.79 6.91
N GLU A 46 1.95 7.07 8.16
CA GLU A 46 1.09 7.69 9.17
C GLU A 46 0.56 9.05 8.69
N TRP A 47 1.44 9.91 8.19
CA TRP A 47 1.02 11.22 7.69
C TRP A 47 0.06 11.10 6.50
N LEU A 48 0.35 10.24 5.52
CA LEU A 48 -0.51 10.02 4.36
C LEU A 48 -1.89 9.47 4.76
N TYR A 49 -1.94 8.62 5.78
CA TYR A 49 -3.19 8.13 6.34
C TYR A 49 -4.01 9.25 6.98
N HIS A 50 -3.41 10.06 7.85
CA HIS A 50 -4.10 11.19 8.50
C HIS A 50 -4.50 12.29 7.52
N ALA A 51 -3.71 12.51 6.47
CA ALA A 51 -4.01 13.45 5.39
C ALA A 51 -5.03 12.92 4.37
N GLY A 52 -5.55 11.70 4.54
CA GLY A 52 -6.60 11.12 3.68
C GLY A 52 -6.12 10.64 2.31
N TYR A 53 -4.80 10.54 2.10
CA TYR A 53 -4.21 9.92 0.91
C TYR A 53 -4.25 8.39 0.99
N LEU A 54 -4.07 7.85 2.20
CA LEU A 54 -4.28 6.45 2.51
C LEU A 54 -5.52 6.28 3.40
N SER A 55 -6.08 5.08 3.36
CA SER A 55 -7.14 4.62 4.26
C SER A 55 -6.84 3.19 4.71
N GLY A 56 -7.50 2.74 5.77
CA GLY A 56 -7.24 1.45 6.39
C GLY A 56 -8.51 0.61 6.44
N PRO A 57 -8.48 -0.67 6.03
CA PRO A 57 -9.58 -1.60 6.25
C PRO A 57 -9.90 -1.74 7.73
N LYS A 58 -11.14 -1.49 8.17
CA LYS A 58 -11.52 -1.70 9.57
C LYS A 58 -11.40 -3.17 9.99
N VAL A 59 -11.53 -4.08 9.01
CA VAL A 59 -11.45 -5.52 9.25
C VAL A 59 -10.09 -5.97 9.80
N GLN A 60 -9.02 -5.20 9.60
CA GLN A 60 -7.71 -5.49 10.14
C GLN A 60 -7.63 -5.37 11.68
N LEU A 61 -8.60 -4.67 12.30
CA LEU A 61 -8.67 -4.48 13.76
C LEU A 61 -9.31 -5.66 14.49
N TYR A 62 -9.91 -6.61 13.77
CA TYR A 62 -10.56 -7.75 14.41
C TYR A 62 -9.52 -8.71 15.00
N PRO A 63 -9.77 -9.26 16.19
CA PRO A 63 -8.71 -9.59 17.11
C PRO A 63 -8.03 -10.92 16.79
N TYR A 64 -6.70 -10.89 16.89
CA TYR A 64 -5.86 -11.80 17.66
C TYR A 64 -6.00 -13.31 17.37
N ARG A 65 -4.99 -13.87 16.70
CA ARG A 65 -4.59 -15.26 16.92
C ARG A 65 -3.63 -15.30 18.11
N ALA A 66 -3.96 -16.09 19.13
CA ALA A 66 -3.06 -16.29 20.27
C ALA A 66 -1.66 -16.70 19.80
N GLY A 67 -0.65 -15.94 20.23
CA GLY A 67 0.76 -16.16 19.86
C GLY A 67 1.25 -15.49 18.57
N ALA A 68 0.40 -14.80 17.79
CA ALA A 68 0.78 -14.28 16.46
C ALA A 68 1.45 -12.88 16.43
N GLY A 69 1.64 -12.23 17.59
CA GLY A 69 2.17 -10.86 17.66
C GLY A 69 1.23 -9.80 17.05
N SER A 70 1.74 -8.57 16.90
CA SER A 70 1.02 -7.47 16.25
C SER A 70 1.12 -7.61 14.73
N ALA A 71 -0.03 -7.66 14.04
CA ALA A 71 -0.06 -7.66 12.58
C ALA A 71 0.36 -6.29 12.01
N PRO A 72 1.15 -6.23 10.92
CA PRO A 72 1.47 -4.98 10.25
C PRO A 72 0.20 -4.27 9.73
N ILE A 73 0.16 -2.94 9.83
CA ILE A 73 -0.97 -2.14 9.35
C ILE A 73 -1.10 -2.29 7.83
N ALA A 74 -2.33 -2.48 7.37
CA ALA A 74 -2.70 -2.56 5.97
C ALA A 74 -3.38 -1.27 5.49
N TYR A 75 -3.00 -0.85 4.28
CA TYR A 75 -3.42 0.38 3.65
C TYR A 75 -4.10 0.12 2.31
N MET A 76 -5.05 0.99 1.99
CA MET A 76 -5.69 1.18 0.70
C MET A 76 -5.59 2.66 0.33
N LEU A 77 -5.88 3.03 -0.91
CA LEU A 77 -6.00 4.44 -1.28
C LEU A 77 -7.20 5.08 -0.55
N GLY A 78 -6.96 6.26 0.03
CA GLY A 78 -8.01 7.20 0.39
C GLY A 78 -8.39 8.07 -0.81
N ASN A 79 -9.43 8.91 -0.67
CA ASN A 79 -9.91 9.76 -1.76
C ASN A 79 -8.80 10.66 -2.34
N HIS A 80 -8.01 11.34 -1.50
CA HIS A 80 -6.94 12.22 -1.99
C HIS A 80 -5.84 11.46 -2.74
N GLY A 81 -5.53 10.23 -2.31
CA GLY A 81 -4.56 9.36 -2.96
C GLY A 81 -5.07 8.89 -4.32
N ALA A 82 -6.32 8.45 -4.39
CA ALA A 82 -6.96 8.05 -5.63
C ALA A 82 -7.02 9.23 -6.63
N ASP A 83 -7.34 10.44 -6.16
CA ASP A 83 -7.38 11.64 -7.00
C ASP A 83 -5.98 12.04 -7.49
N LEU A 84 -4.96 11.99 -6.61
CA LEU A 84 -3.58 12.29 -6.98
C LEU A 84 -3.06 11.32 -8.05
N VAL A 85 -3.23 10.02 -7.80
CA VAL A 85 -2.69 8.97 -8.68
C VAL A 85 -3.40 8.98 -10.04
N ALA A 86 -4.71 9.22 -10.06
CA ALA A 86 -5.45 9.38 -11.31
C ALA A 86 -4.98 10.60 -12.12
N ARG A 87 -4.83 11.76 -11.47
CA ARG A 87 -4.39 12.99 -12.15
C ARG A 87 -2.96 12.91 -12.68
N LYS A 88 -2.04 12.30 -11.92
CA LYS A 88 -0.60 12.33 -12.26
C LYS A 88 -0.16 11.14 -13.12
N TYR A 89 -0.79 9.98 -12.95
CA TYR A 89 -0.35 8.72 -13.58
C TYR A 89 -1.42 8.05 -14.44
N GLY A 90 -2.58 8.69 -14.66
CA GLY A 90 -3.60 8.18 -15.57
C GLY A 90 -4.40 6.98 -15.05
N PHE A 91 -4.33 6.66 -13.75
CA PHE A 91 -5.15 5.60 -13.17
C PHE A 91 -6.64 5.93 -13.30
N ARG A 92 -7.45 4.90 -13.59
CA ARG A 92 -8.90 5.05 -13.67
C ARG A 92 -9.49 5.36 -12.29
N ARG A 93 -9.93 6.61 -12.10
CA ARG A 93 -10.67 7.04 -10.91
C ARG A 93 -12.15 6.66 -11.03
N ALA A 94 -12.56 5.54 -10.43
CA ALA A 94 -13.97 5.18 -10.30
C ALA A 94 -14.73 6.23 -9.47
N THR A 95 -16.01 6.47 -9.76
CA THR A 95 -16.90 7.42 -9.05
C THR A 95 -17.41 6.87 -7.71
N VAL A 96 -16.52 6.26 -6.93
CA VAL A 96 -16.79 5.74 -5.59
C VAL A 96 -16.03 6.55 -4.54
N ASP A 97 -16.52 6.52 -3.30
CA ASP A 97 -15.76 6.98 -2.14
C ASP A 97 -14.74 5.89 -1.76
N TRP A 98 -13.46 6.13 -2.03
CA TRP A 98 -12.37 5.20 -1.79
C TRP A 98 -12.09 5.03 -0.30
N THR A 99 -12.25 6.11 0.47
CA THR A 99 -12.10 6.07 1.93
C THR A 99 -13.20 5.20 2.55
N ALA A 100 -14.45 5.37 2.12
CA ALA A 100 -15.56 4.52 2.57
C ALA A 100 -15.33 3.06 2.15
N LYS A 101 -14.99 2.83 0.87
CA LYS A 101 -14.71 1.48 0.33
C LYS A 101 -13.63 0.76 1.11
N ALA A 102 -12.56 1.45 1.48
CA ALA A 102 -11.51 0.88 2.32
C ALA A 102 -12.05 0.48 3.69
N ARG A 103 -12.74 1.40 4.38
CA ARG A 103 -13.30 1.17 5.73
C ARG A 103 -14.32 0.05 5.77
N THR A 104 -15.04 -0.20 4.67
CA THR A 104 -16.08 -1.24 4.57
C THR A 104 -15.60 -2.54 3.92
N ALA A 105 -14.30 -2.70 3.64
CA ALA A 105 -13.76 -3.92 3.06
C ALA A 105 -14.10 -5.15 3.93
N LYS A 106 -14.59 -6.22 3.30
CA LYS A 106 -14.97 -7.44 4.00
C LYS A 106 -13.75 -8.33 4.27
N ARG A 107 -13.85 -9.23 5.25
CA ARG A 107 -12.75 -10.13 5.66
C ARG A 107 -12.19 -10.95 4.50
N GLY A 108 -13.05 -11.66 3.77
CA GLY A 108 -12.59 -12.49 2.64
C GLY A 108 -11.92 -11.68 1.54
N GLU A 109 -12.41 -10.47 1.25
CA GLU A 109 -11.76 -9.57 0.29
C GLU A 109 -10.39 -9.09 0.80
N PHE A 110 -10.30 -8.82 2.10
CA PHE A 110 -9.06 -8.38 2.74
C PHE A 110 -8.00 -9.47 2.73
N GLU A 111 -8.33 -10.67 3.20
CA GLU A 111 -7.43 -11.81 3.25
C GLU A 111 -6.94 -12.20 1.85
N HIS A 112 -7.85 -12.31 0.88
CA HIS A 112 -7.48 -12.62 -0.51
C HIS A 112 -6.61 -11.53 -1.16
N ALA A 113 -6.94 -10.24 -0.99
CA ALA A 113 -6.13 -9.15 -1.55
C ALA A 113 -4.72 -9.11 -0.95
N ILE A 114 -4.61 -9.46 0.32
CA ILE A 114 -3.34 -9.56 1.03
C ILE A 114 -2.50 -10.73 0.49
N GLU A 115 -3.08 -11.91 0.27
CA GLU A 115 -2.40 -13.07 -0.33
C GLU A 115 -1.87 -12.76 -1.74
N ILE A 116 -2.68 -12.10 -2.57
CA ILE A 116 -2.24 -11.62 -3.89
C ILE A 116 -1.06 -10.67 -3.74
N THR A 117 -1.12 -9.75 -2.78
CA THR A 117 -0.06 -8.76 -2.58
C THR A 117 1.23 -9.40 -2.08
N ASP A 118 1.14 -10.38 -1.17
CA ASP A 118 2.29 -11.16 -0.72
C ASP A 118 3.00 -11.82 -1.91
N PHE A 119 2.25 -12.50 -2.78
CA PHE A 119 2.79 -13.12 -4.00
C PHE A 119 3.43 -12.10 -4.96
N MET A 120 2.71 -11.02 -5.28
CA MET A 120 3.16 -10.04 -6.26
C MET A 120 4.41 -9.28 -5.78
N VAL A 121 4.49 -8.94 -4.49
CA VAL A 121 5.66 -8.27 -3.91
C VAL A 121 6.89 -9.16 -3.97
N GLU A 122 6.77 -10.46 -3.66
CA GLU A 122 7.90 -11.39 -3.77
C GLU A 122 8.39 -11.55 -5.20
N ILE A 123 7.47 -11.63 -6.17
CA ILE A 123 7.83 -11.68 -7.59
C ILE A 123 8.56 -10.40 -8.01
N ASP A 124 8.03 -9.22 -7.66
CA ASP A 124 8.63 -7.94 -8.02
C ASP A 124 10.06 -7.82 -7.46
N LEU A 125 10.23 -8.12 -6.17
CA LEU A 125 11.54 -8.13 -5.54
C LEU A 125 12.50 -9.14 -6.19
N ALA A 126 12.02 -10.33 -6.57
CA ALA A 126 12.85 -11.33 -7.26
C ALA A 126 13.28 -10.85 -8.66
N CYS A 127 12.37 -10.25 -9.42
CA CYS A 127 12.66 -9.69 -10.75
C CYS A 127 13.68 -8.57 -10.65
N ARG A 128 13.50 -7.62 -9.71
CA ARG A 128 14.43 -6.53 -9.45
C ARG A 128 15.82 -7.00 -9.04
N ARG A 129 15.91 -8.00 -8.14
CA ARG A 129 17.22 -8.59 -7.76
C ARG A 129 17.95 -9.21 -8.96
N ARG A 130 17.21 -9.76 -9.92
CA ARG A 130 17.80 -10.32 -11.14
C ARG A 130 18.22 -9.25 -12.15
N GLY A 131 17.61 -8.06 -12.10
CA GLY A 131 17.98 -6.88 -12.89
C GLY A 131 17.70 -6.97 -14.39
N THR A 132 17.04 -8.04 -14.85
CA THR A 132 16.76 -8.31 -16.28
C THR A 132 15.28 -8.43 -16.61
N HIS A 133 14.43 -8.41 -15.58
CA HIS A 133 12.98 -8.59 -15.69
C HIS A 133 12.31 -7.52 -14.83
N GLU A 134 11.14 -7.06 -15.25
CA GLU A 134 10.32 -6.12 -14.49
C GLU A 134 8.88 -6.62 -14.46
N VAL A 135 8.22 -6.45 -13.31
CA VAL A 135 6.79 -6.72 -13.16
C VAL A 135 6.01 -5.52 -13.68
N ILE A 136 5.18 -5.76 -14.70
CA ILE A 136 4.25 -4.75 -15.22
C ILE A 136 2.91 -4.91 -14.49
N TYR A 137 2.44 -3.81 -13.93
CA TYR A 137 1.14 -3.72 -13.27
C TYR A 137 0.13 -3.07 -14.23
N PHE A 138 -1.06 -3.67 -14.34
CA PHE A 138 -2.15 -3.24 -15.23
C PHE A 138 -3.34 -2.68 -14.45
#